data_AF-A0AAP5YDN9-F1
#
_entry.id   AF-A0AAP5YDN9-F1
#
_cell.length_a   1.000
_cell.length_b   1.000
_cell.length_c   1.000
_cell.angle_alpha   90.00
_cell.angle_beta   90.00
_cell.angle_gamma   90.00
#
_symmetry.space_group_name_H-M   'P 1'
#
loop_
_entity.id
_entity.type
_entity.pdbx_description
1 polymer ?
#
loop_
_entity_poly.entity_id
_entity_poly.type
_entity_poly.pdbx_seq_one_letter_code
_entity_poly.pdbx_strand_id
1 'polypeptide(L)'
;MLIRIIYTALLALASPFLLLGLYKSKPNKPKFGGRWKEHFGITPQLKTHQRPIWIHAVSVGESIAATPLIKELKQQYPEQPIVVTTTTSTGAEQIAKLGDLVEHRYMPIDFGF
;
A
#
# COMPACT_ATOMS: atom_id res chain seq x y z
N MET A 1 16.71 -27.50 2.80
CA MET A 1 17.45 -26.24 2.54
C MET A 1 17.69 -25.98 1.06
N LEU A 2 18.22 -26.93 0.28
CA LEU A 2 18.50 -26.73 -1.16
C LEU A 2 17.29 -26.26 -1.97
N ILE A 3 16.11 -26.87 -1.77
CA ILE A 3 14.86 -26.48 -2.44
C ILE A 3 14.49 -25.02 -2.13
N ARG A 4 14.67 -24.56 -0.88
CA ARG A 4 14.41 -23.17 -0.50
C ARG A 4 15.36 -22.20 -1.22
N ILE A 5 16.64 -22.56 -1.32
CA ILE A 5 17.65 -21.73 -2.01
C ILE A 5 17.29 -21.62 -3.50
N ILE A 6 16.94 -22.73 -4.15
CA ILE A 6 16.53 -22.73 -5.56
C ILE A 6 15.26 -21.91 -5.76
N TYR A 7 14.24 -22.12 -4.91
CA TYR A 7 12.99 -21.36 -4.94
C TYR A 7 13.24 -19.84 -4.79
N THR A 8 14.03 -19.46 -3.79
CA THR A 8 14.43 -18.07 -3.55
C THR A 8 15.20 -17.48 -4.74
N ALA A 9 16.17 -18.21 -5.29
CA ALA A 9 16.93 -17.76 -6.45
C ALA A 9 16.03 -17.55 -7.68
N LEU A 10 15.10 -18.47 -7.93
CA LEU A 10 14.12 -18.34 -9.01
C LEU A 10 13.20 -17.12 -8.80
N LEU A 11 12.70 -16.90 -7.59
CA LEU A 11 11.91 -15.71 -7.27
C LEU A 11 12.71 -14.41 -7.42
N ALA A 12 13.95 -14.38 -6.94
CA ALA A 12 14.83 -13.22 -7.06
C ALA A 12 15.09 -12.89 -8.53
N LEU A 13 15.36 -13.89 -9.37
CA LEU A 13 15.56 -13.74 -10.81
C LEU A 13 14.26 -13.35 -11.55
N ALA A 14 13.11 -13.83 -11.09
CA ALA A 14 11.80 -13.47 -11.65
C ALA A 14 11.33 -12.07 -11.21
N SER A 15 11.81 -11.58 -10.07
CA SER A 15 11.33 -10.33 -9.45
C SER A 15 11.39 -9.10 -10.36
N PRO A 16 12.42 -8.86 -11.20
CA PRO A 16 12.43 -7.70 -12.10
C PRO A 16 11.28 -7.77 -13.10
N PHE A 17 10.95 -8.96 -13.60
CA PHE A 17 9.84 -9.15 -14.54
C PHE A 17 8.47 -8.95 -13.87
N LEU A 18 8.31 -9.42 -12.63
CA LEU A 18 7.10 -9.20 -11.82
C LEU A 18 6.89 -7.71 -11.54
N LEU A 19 7.95 -7.01 -11.14
CA LEU A 19 7.94 -5.57 -10.89
C LEU A 19 7.64 -4.78 -12.16
N LEU A 20 8.21 -5.16 -13.30
CA LEU A 20 7.87 -4.57 -14.59
C LEU A 20 6.38 -4.74 -14.89
N GLY A 21 5.80 -5.91 -14.63
CA GLY A 21 4.37 -6.15 -14.79
C GLY A 21 3.49 -5.30 -13.86
N LEU A 22 3.94 -5.08 -12.63
CA LEU A 22 3.26 -4.22 -11.64
C LEU A 22 3.29 -2.75 -12.06
N TYR A 23 4.46 -2.24 -12.46
CA TYR A 23 4.68 -0.83 -12.79
C TYR A 23 4.32 -0.45 -14.22
N LYS A 24 4.09 -1.43 -15.09
CA LYS A 24 3.66 -1.18 -16.46
C LYS A 24 2.36 -0.38 -16.45
N SER A 25 2.41 0.79 -17.08
CA SER A 25 1.24 1.64 -17.25
C SER A 25 0.15 0.88 -18.02
N LYS A 26 -1.06 0.85 -17.48
CA LYS A 26 -2.24 0.29 -18.14
C LYS A 26 -3.16 1.43 -18.56
N PRO A 27 -3.80 1.38 -19.74
CA PRO A 27 -4.85 2.33 -20.08
C PRO A 27 -5.91 2.34 -18.97
N ASN A 28 -6.38 3.52 -18.57
CA ASN A 28 -7.41 3.72 -17.55
C ASN A 28 -7.04 3.33 -16.10
N LYS A 29 -5.76 3.13 -15.77
CA LYS A 29 -5.33 2.98 -14.37
C LYS A 29 -4.44 4.14 -13.93
N PRO A 30 -4.61 4.65 -12.69
CA PRO A 30 -3.67 5.60 -12.13
C PRO A 30 -2.26 5.02 -12.11
N LYS A 31 -1.27 5.87 -12.37
CA LYS A 31 0.15 5.48 -12.31
C LYS A 31 0.65 5.57 -10.87
N PHE A 32 1.56 4.68 -10.49
CA PHE A 32 2.27 4.78 -9.21
C PHE A 32 3.18 6.02 -9.14
N GLY A 33 3.66 6.51 -10.29
CA GLY A 33 4.52 7.69 -10.38
C GLY A 33 5.79 7.55 -9.54
N GLY A 34 6.25 8.65 -8.92
CA GLY A 34 7.43 8.64 -8.04
C GLY A 34 7.27 7.84 -6.74
N ARG A 35 6.04 7.42 -6.41
CA ARG A 35 5.72 6.68 -5.18
C ARG A 35 6.02 5.18 -5.27
N TRP A 36 6.52 4.68 -6.41
CA TRP A 36 6.92 3.28 -6.57
C TRP A 36 7.93 2.81 -5.51
N LYS A 37 8.75 3.73 -4.97
CA LYS A 37 9.71 3.47 -3.90
C LYS A 37 9.04 3.02 -2.59
N GLU A 38 7.77 3.37 -2.37
CA GLU A 38 7.00 2.96 -1.18
C GLU A 38 6.84 1.43 -1.12
N HIS A 39 6.75 0.75 -2.27
CA HIS A 39 6.73 -0.72 -2.34
C HIS A 39 8.03 -1.38 -1.87
N PHE A 40 9.10 -0.62 -1.69
CA PHE A 40 10.38 -1.09 -1.13
C PHE A 40 10.58 -0.60 0.32
N GLY A 41 9.52 -0.14 0.98
CA GLY A 41 9.58 0.41 2.34
C GLY A 41 10.19 1.81 2.42
N ILE A 42 10.58 2.41 1.28
CA ILE A 42 11.15 3.76 1.24
C ILE A 42 9.98 4.74 1.22
N THR A 43 9.60 5.20 2.42
CA THR A 43 8.49 6.14 2.60
C THR A 43 8.94 7.36 3.43
N PRO A 44 8.33 8.53 3.23
CA PRO A 44 8.49 9.65 4.17
C PRO A 44 8.01 9.24 5.56
N GLN A 45 8.63 9.79 6.60
CA GLN A 45 8.15 9.65 7.97
C GLN A 45 6.67 10.04 8.06
N LEU A 46 5.93 9.36 8.94
CA LEU A 46 4.56 9.73 9.25
C LEU A 46 4.54 11.15 9.83
N LYS A 47 3.47 11.90 9.56
CA LYS A 47 3.32 13.27 10.09
C LYS A 47 3.16 13.29 11.60
N THR A 48 2.80 12.15 12.19
CA THR A 48 2.55 11.96 13.61
C THR A 48 3.63 11.10 14.27
N HIS A 49 3.90 11.36 15.54
CA HIS A 49 4.72 10.50 16.40
C HIS A 49 3.87 9.55 17.26
N GLN A 50 2.55 9.63 17.18
CA GLN A 50 1.65 8.72 17.88
C GLN A 50 1.54 7.38 17.13
N ARG A 51 1.17 6.31 17.84
CA ARG A 51 0.96 4.98 17.25
C ARG A 51 -0.32 4.99 16.40
N PRO A 52 -0.25 4.84 15.06
CA PRO A 52 -1.43 4.90 14.22
C PRO A 52 -2.23 3.59 14.29
N ILE A 53 -3.53 3.67 14.00
CA ILE A 53 -4.30 2.52 13.57
C ILE A 53 -3.90 2.24 12.12
N TRP A 54 -3.40 1.04 11.85
CA TRP A 54 -3.01 0.64 10.51
C TRP A 54 -4.10 -0.23 9.87
N ILE A 55 -4.63 0.22 8.74
CA ILE A 55 -5.62 -0.51 7.94
C ILE A 55 -5.00 -0.87 6.59
N HIS A 56 -5.05 -2.14 6.21
CA HIS A 56 -4.65 -2.58 4.88
C HIS A 56 -5.88 -2.93 4.05
N ALA A 57 -5.95 -2.40 2.83
CA ALA A 57 -6.97 -2.69 1.84
C ALA A 57 -6.29 -3.04 0.50
N VAL A 58 -6.19 -4.32 0.19
CA VAL A 58 -5.42 -4.84 -0.95
C VAL A 58 -6.06 -4.43 -2.28
N SER A 59 -7.37 -4.18 -2.29
CA SER A 59 -8.17 -3.96 -3.49
C SER A 59 -9.04 -2.70 -3.43
N VAL A 60 -9.63 -2.34 -4.56
CA VAL A 60 -10.60 -1.23 -4.67
C VAL A 60 -11.85 -1.51 -3.84
N GLY A 61 -12.39 -2.73 -3.92
CA GLY A 61 -13.58 -3.13 -3.17
C GLY A 61 -13.35 -3.02 -1.66
N GLU A 62 -12.18 -3.46 -1.19
CA GLU A 62 -11.80 -3.32 0.22
C GLU A 62 -11.59 -1.86 0.62
N SER A 63 -11.00 -1.04 -0.25
CA SER A 63 -10.82 0.40 0.03
C SER A 63 -12.18 1.10 0.21
N ILE A 64 -13.16 0.73 -0.61
CA ILE A 64 -14.55 1.21 -0.50
C ILE A 64 -15.19 0.71 0.79
N ALA A 65 -15.05 -0.58 1.11
CA ALA A 65 -15.61 -1.18 2.32
C ALA A 65 -14.99 -0.62 3.61
N ALA A 66 -13.71 -0.27 3.60
CA ALA A 66 -13.00 0.30 4.75
C ALA A 66 -13.37 1.78 4.99
N THR A 67 -13.81 2.51 3.96
CA THR A 67 -14.14 3.94 4.05
C THR A 67 -15.14 4.30 5.17
N PRO A 68 -16.32 3.64 5.30
CA PRO A 68 -17.25 3.97 6.38
C PRO A 68 -16.65 3.69 7.77
N LEU A 69 -15.89 2.60 7.93
CA LEU A 69 -15.20 2.29 9.19
C LEU A 69 -14.19 3.39 9.55
N ILE A 70 -13.39 3.84 8.59
CA ILE A 70 -12.40 4.92 8.81
C ILE A 70 -13.09 6.20 9.26
N LYS A 71 -14.21 6.56 8.63
CA LYS A 71 -14.99 7.76 8.98
C LYS A 71 -15.51 7.67 10.41
N GLU A 72 -16.08 6.53 10.79
CA GLU A 72 -16.59 6.31 12.15
C GLU A 72 -15.47 6.36 13.20
N LEU A 73 -14.33 5.72 12.92
CA LEU A 73 -13.15 5.79 13.80
C LEU A 73 -12.66 7.22 14.00
N LYS A 74 -12.67 8.05 12.94
CA LYS A 74 -12.30 9.46 13.05
C LYS A 74 -13.33 10.31 13.76
N GLN A 75 -14.61 9.96 13.72
CA GLN A 75 -15.64 10.65 14.50
C GLN A 75 -15.48 10.36 16.00
N GLN A 76 -15.22 9.10 16.37
CA GLN A 76 -15.05 8.70 17.77
C GLN A 76 -13.70 9.13 18.35
N TYR A 77 -12.64 9.10 17.54
CA TYR A 77 -11.28 9.42 17.94
C TYR A 77 -10.63 10.41 16.94
N PRO A 78 -10.98 11.71 16.99
CA PRO A 78 -10.52 12.70 16.00
C PRO A 78 -8.98 12.78 15.90
N GLU A 79 -8.31 12.74 17.04
CA GLU A 79 -6.85 12.85 17.15
C GLU A 79 -6.10 11.55 16.81
N GLN A 80 -6.77 10.40 16.81
CA GLN A 80 -6.12 9.11 16.58
C GLN A 80 -5.64 9.03 15.13
N PRO A 81 -4.33 8.89 14.87
CA PRO A 81 -3.86 8.80 13.49
C PRO A 81 -4.26 7.47 12.87
N ILE A 82 -4.55 7.52 11.58
CA ILE A 82 -4.87 6.33 10.78
C ILE A 82 -3.96 6.31 9.56
N VAL A 83 -3.27 5.19 9.38
CA VAL A 83 -2.49 4.90 8.19
C VAL A 83 -3.23 3.85 7.40
N VAL A 84 -3.49 4.13 6.13
CA VAL A 84 -4.10 3.18 5.20
C VAL A 84 -3.07 2.76 4.17
N THR A 85 -2.93 1.46 3.98
CA THR A 85 -2.10 0.91 2.91
C THR A 85 -2.93 0.23 1.85
N THR A 86 -2.54 0.41 0.59
CA THR A 86 -3.13 -0.31 -0.54
C THR A 86 -2.05 -0.92 -1.41
N THR A 87 -2.42 -1.94 -2.19
CA THR A 87 -1.52 -2.57 -3.17
C THR A 87 -1.76 -2.04 -4.58
N THR A 88 -2.98 -1.58 -4.87
CA THR A 88 -3.37 -1.14 -6.21
C THR A 88 -3.48 0.38 -6.29
N SER A 89 -3.04 0.96 -7.41
CA SER A 89 -3.16 2.40 -7.65
C SER A 89 -4.60 2.90 -7.69
N THR A 90 -5.54 2.04 -8.09
CA THR A 90 -6.98 2.31 -8.05
C THR A 90 -7.54 2.28 -6.62
N GLY A 91 -7.01 1.44 -5.73
CA GLY A 91 -7.35 1.45 -4.31
C GLY A 91 -6.85 2.73 -3.64
N ALA A 92 -5.60 3.12 -3.94
CA ALA A 92 -5.01 4.38 -3.48
C ALA A 92 -5.86 5.60 -3.88
N GLU A 93 -6.42 5.62 -5.08
CA GLU A 93 -7.35 6.67 -5.54
C GLU A 93 -8.65 6.70 -4.72
N GLN A 94 -9.19 5.55 -4.30
CA GLN A 94 -10.34 5.54 -3.41
C GLN A 94 -10.00 6.11 -2.03
N ILE A 95 -8.85 5.72 -1.47
CA ILE A 95 -8.40 6.22 -0.17
C ILE A 95 -8.08 7.72 -0.24
N ALA A 96 -7.55 8.22 -1.36
CA ALA A 96 -7.26 9.64 -1.54
C ALA A 96 -8.51 10.54 -1.38
N LYS A 97 -9.72 10.01 -1.61
CA LYS A 97 -10.99 10.71 -1.38
C LYS A 97 -11.26 11.01 0.09
N LEU A 98 -10.57 10.35 1.01
CA LEU A 98 -10.65 10.63 2.45
C LEU A 98 -9.82 11.86 2.85
N GLY A 99 -9.01 12.43 1.94
CA GLY A 99 -8.23 13.63 2.18
C GLY A 99 -7.31 13.49 3.40
N ASP A 100 -7.29 14.51 4.24
CA ASP A 100 -6.43 14.57 5.44
C ASP A 100 -6.93 13.71 6.61
N LEU A 101 -8.04 12.99 6.46
CA LEU A 101 -8.52 12.07 7.50
C LEU A 101 -7.54 10.91 7.74
N VAL A 102 -6.75 10.53 6.73
CA VAL A 102 -5.80 9.42 6.81
C VAL A 102 -4.49 9.75 6.11
N GLU A 103 -3.41 9.10 6.52
CA GLU A 103 -2.20 9.01 5.71
C GLU A 103 -2.23 7.75 4.85
N HIS A 104 -1.95 7.88 3.56
CA HIS A 104 -1.86 6.73 2.65
C HIS A 104 -0.41 6.39 2.28
N ARG A 105 -0.09 5.09 2.25
CA ARG A 105 1.16 4.53 1.70
C ARG A 105 0.86 3.30 0.84
N TYR A 106 1.70 2.98 -0.14
CA TYR A 106 1.64 1.65 -0.76
C TYR A 106 2.23 0.60 0.19
N MET A 107 1.63 -0.58 0.23
CA MET A 107 2.13 -1.71 1.02
C MET A 107 3.47 -2.18 0.45
N PRO A 108 4.53 -2.36 1.27
CA PRO A 108 5.77 -2.95 0.80
C PRO A 108 5.54 -4.33 0.19
N ILE A 109 6.27 -4.63 -0.88
CA ILE A 109 6.27 -5.96 -1.48
C ILE A 109 6.98 -6.91 -0.51
N ASP A 110 6.37 -8.07 -0.30
CA ASP A 110 6.88 -9.10 0.61
C ASP A 110 8.02 -9.90 -0.03
N PHE A 111 9.13 -9.23 -0.34
CA PHE A 111 10.38 -9.89 -0.70
C PHE A 111 11.14 -10.21 0.59
N GLY A 112 10.87 -11.39 1.16
CA GLY A 112 11.51 -11.92 2.37
C GLY A 112 12.73 -12.81 2.10
N PHE A 113 13.43 -12.61 0.98
CA PHE A 113 14.61 -13.39 0.61
C PHE A 113 15.92 -12.61 0.73
#